data_AF-L5KP54-F1
#
_entry.id   AF-L5KP54-F1
#
_cell.length_a   1.000
_cell.length_b   1.000
_cell.length_c   1.000
_cell.angle_alpha   90.00
_cell.angle_beta   90.00
_cell.angle_gamma   90.00
#
_symmetry.space_group_name_H-M   'P 1'
#
loop_
_entity.id
_entity.type
_entity.pdbx_description
1 polymer ?
#
loop_
_entity_poly.entity_id
_entity_poly.type
_entity_poly.pdbx_seq_one_letter_code
_entity_poly.pdbx_strand_id
1 'polypeptide(L)'
;MDEGRVSIRDNQKDRLITVTMKELKRDDQDTYWCGISRVGTDRGVSIKVIIVPEGTVLPTAENLLSGTTNGHRNMSSGPSSGSHIRTHYVLLVFVKVPILLILVGAVLWLKEPPSDPQRALGTAYL
;
A
#
# COMPACT_ATOMS: atom_id res chain seq x y z
N MET A 1 -24.64 -11.00 -1.35
CA MET A 1 -24.67 -11.03 -2.82
C MET A 1 -24.03 -12.33 -3.27
N ASP A 2 -24.78 -13.17 -4.00
CA ASP A 2 -24.35 -14.49 -4.46
C ASP A 2 -24.59 -14.60 -5.98
N GLU A 3 -24.31 -13.51 -6.71
CA GLU A 3 -24.62 -13.36 -8.15
C GLU A 3 -23.40 -13.61 -9.06
N GLY A 4 -22.40 -14.36 -8.57
CA GLY A 4 -21.20 -14.69 -9.35
C GLY A 4 -20.62 -16.07 -9.02
N ARG A 5 -19.62 -16.50 -9.82
CA ARG A 5 -18.84 -17.73 -9.57
C ARG A 5 -18.08 -17.68 -8.25
N VAL A 6 -17.85 -16.49 -7.69
CA VAL A 6 -17.18 -16.31 -6.41
C VAL A 6 -18.12 -15.57 -5.47
N SER A 7 -18.28 -16.09 -4.25
CA SER A 7 -18.98 -15.39 -3.18
C SER A 7 -18.20 -15.39 -1.88
N ILE A 8 -18.39 -14.33 -1.11
CA ILE A 8 -17.74 -14.12 0.18
C ILE A 8 -18.83 -13.94 1.23
N ARG A 9 -18.71 -14.67 2.33
CA ARG A 9 -19.61 -14.63 3.48
C ARG A 9 -18.78 -14.34 4.73
N ASP A 10 -19.11 -13.25 5.40
CA ASP A 10 -18.49 -12.88 6.68
C ASP A 10 -19.42 -13.24 7.83
N ASN A 11 -18.99 -14.18 8.68
CA ASN A 11 -19.63 -14.50 9.94
C ASN A 11 -18.82 -13.89 11.09
N GLN A 12 -19.22 -12.70 11.50
CA GLN A 12 -18.53 -11.93 12.54
C GLN A 12 -18.63 -12.56 13.92
N LYS A 13 -19.71 -13.31 14.20
CA LYS A 13 -19.90 -13.99 15.49
C LYS A 13 -18.83 -15.07 15.69
N ASP A 14 -18.58 -15.84 14.64
CA ASP A 14 -17.61 -16.93 14.66
C ASP A 14 -16.21 -16.49 14.16
N ARG A 15 -16.08 -15.21 13.78
CA ARG A 15 -14.87 -14.60 13.19
C ARG A 15 -14.35 -15.40 11.99
N LEU A 16 -15.28 -15.82 11.14
CA LEU A 16 -15.02 -16.70 10.00
C LEU A 16 -15.42 -16.00 8.70
N ILE A 17 -14.45 -15.82 7.81
CA ILE A 17 -14.68 -15.37 6.44
C ILE A 17 -14.63 -16.62 5.55
N THR A 18 -15.75 -16.91 4.90
CA THR A 18 -15.88 -18.03 3.96
C THR A 18 -15.89 -17.51 2.53
N VAL A 19 -14.98 -18.04 1.71
CA VAL A 19 -14.93 -17.76 0.27
C VAL A 19 -15.34 -19.03 -0.46
N THR A 20 -16.37 -18.92 -1.30
CA THR A 20 -16.89 -20.02 -2.10
C THR A 20 -16.64 -19.71 -3.57
N MET A 21 -15.92 -20.61 -4.26
CA MET A 21 -15.67 -20.53 -5.70
C MET A 21 -16.37 -21.70 -6.39
N LYS A 22 -17.21 -21.40 -7.38
CA LYS A 22 -18.03 -22.34 -8.15
C LYS A 22 -17.52 -22.39 -9.59
N GLU A 23 -17.76 -23.50 -10.27
CA GLU A 23 -17.39 -23.70 -11.68
C GLU A 23 -15.91 -23.36 -11.92
N LEU A 24 -15.03 -24.00 -11.14
CA LEU A 24 -13.58 -23.81 -11.20
C LEU A 24 -13.06 -24.18 -12.60
N LYS A 25 -12.23 -23.31 -13.14
CA LYS A 25 -11.54 -23.45 -14.41
C LYS A 25 -10.04 -23.54 -14.16
N ARG A 26 -9.29 -24.07 -15.11
CA ARG A 26 -7.82 -24.17 -15.01
C ARG A 26 -7.18 -22.80 -14.77
N ASP A 27 -7.75 -21.75 -15.37
CA ASP A 27 -7.27 -20.36 -15.22
C ASP A 27 -7.56 -19.76 -13.84
N ASP A 28 -8.41 -20.39 -13.02
CA ASP A 28 -8.63 -19.96 -11.64
C ASP A 28 -7.50 -20.49 -10.70
N GLN A 29 -6.54 -21.26 -11.21
CA GLN A 29 -5.35 -21.71 -10.47
C GLN A 29 -4.41 -20.54 -10.21
N ASP A 30 -4.32 -20.10 -8.96
CA ASP A 30 -3.37 -19.06 -8.55
C ASP A 30 -3.13 -19.08 -7.03
N THR A 31 -2.32 -18.15 -6.55
CA THR A 31 -2.14 -17.84 -5.13
C THR A 31 -3.13 -16.75 -4.71
N TYR A 32 -4.11 -17.15 -3.90
CA TYR A 32 -5.10 -16.28 -3.31
C TYR A 32 -4.60 -15.68 -2.00
N TRP A 33 -5.17 -14.55 -1.59
CA TRP A 33 -4.83 -13.89 -0.32
C TRP A 33 -6.07 -13.75 0.54
N CYS A 34 -6.03 -14.33 1.74
CA CYS A 34 -6.99 -14.05 2.79
C CYS A 34 -6.42 -12.95 3.69
N GLY A 35 -6.95 -11.74 3.61
CA GLY A 35 -6.43 -10.58 4.32
C GLY A 35 -7.51 -9.76 5.01
N ILE A 36 -7.14 -9.09 6.09
CA ILE A 36 -7.99 -8.11 6.77
C ILE A 36 -7.42 -6.73 6.48
N SER A 37 -8.19 -5.91 5.77
CA SER A 37 -7.80 -4.53 5.48
C SER A 37 -7.78 -3.71 6.78
N ARG A 38 -6.65 -3.04 7.04
CA ARG A 38 -6.50 -2.13 8.19
C ARG A 38 -5.70 -0.90 7.78
N VAL A 39 -5.91 0.21 8.48
CA VAL A 39 -5.04 1.39 8.34
C VAL A 39 -3.62 1.00 8.76
N GLY A 40 -2.68 0.97 7.82
CA GLY A 40 -1.29 0.58 8.06
C GLY A 40 -0.83 -0.59 7.20
N THR A 41 -0.27 -1.62 7.84
CA THR A 41 0.21 -2.84 7.16
C THR A 41 -0.90 -3.88 7.15
N ASP A 42 -1.35 -4.29 5.95
CA ASP A 42 -2.34 -5.34 5.80
C ASP A 42 -1.78 -6.68 6.29
N ARG A 43 -2.56 -7.37 7.11
CA ARG A 43 -2.26 -8.73 7.56
C ARG A 43 -3.02 -9.70 6.68
N GLY A 44 -2.32 -10.63 6.06
CA GLY A 44 -2.94 -11.68 5.26
C GLY A 44 -2.11 -12.94 5.16
N VAL A 45 -2.76 -14.01 4.74
CA VAL A 45 -2.18 -15.33 4.49
C VAL A 45 -2.38 -15.66 3.02
N SER A 46 -1.33 -16.13 2.37
CA SER A 46 -1.37 -16.63 1.00
C SER A 46 -1.83 -18.10 0.97
N ILE A 47 -2.74 -18.43 0.06
CA ILE A 47 -3.31 -19.76 -0.13
C ILE A 47 -3.09 -20.16 -1.58
N LYS A 48 -2.29 -21.20 -1.82
CA LYS A 48 -2.05 -21.71 -3.17
C LYS A 48 -3.18 -22.65 -3.57
N VAL A 49 -3.96 -22.27 -4.57
CA VAL A 49 -5.02 -23.09 -5.15
C VAL A 49 -4.47 -23.76 -6.41
N ILE A 50 -4.71 -25.05 -6.55
CA ILE A 50 -4.27 -25.85 -7.71
C ILE A 50 -5.51 -26.54 -8.28
N ILE A 51 -5.73 -26.38 -9.58
CA ILE A 51 -6.89 -26.98 -10.27
C ILE A 51 -6.41 -28.19 -11.05
N VAL A 52 -6.81 -29.37 -10.60
CA VAL A 52 -6.42 -30.64 -11.21
C VAL A 52 -7.60 -31.20 -11.99
N PRO A 53 -7.43 -31.52 -13.28
CA PRO A 53 -8.47 -32.17 -14.07
C PRO A 53 -8.84 -33.53 -13.50
N GLU A 54 -10.12 -33.87 -13.59
CA GLU A 54 -10.62 -35.19 -13.24
C GLU A 54 -9.86 -36.29 -14.00
N GLY A 55 -9.43 -37.34 -13.29
CA GLY A 55 -8.64 -38.44 -13.86
C GLY A 55 -7.12 -38.26 -13.82
N THR A 56 -6.60 -37.13 -13.35
CA THR A 56 -5.15 -36.96 -13.12
C THR A 56 -4.79 -37.49 -11.73
N VAL A 57 -3.88 -38.46 -11.64
CA VAL A 57 -3.33 -38.93 -10.37
C VAL A 57 -2.46 -37.82 -9.79
N LEU A 58 -2.94 -37.13 -8.76
CA LEU A 58 -2.17 -36.13 -8.02
C LEU A 58 -0.98 -36.84 -7.35
N PRO A 59 0.25 -36.32 -7.43
CA PRO A 59 1.26 -36.72 -6.47
C PRO A 59 0.73 -36.34 -5.09
N THR A 60 0.64 -37.35 -4.21
CA THR A 60 0.20 -37.28 -2.83
C THR A 60 0.54 -35.93 -2.18
N ALA A 61 -0.47 -35.26 -1.62
CA ALA A 61 -0.38 -33.96 -0.94
C ALA A 61 0.59 -33.94 0.27
N GLU A 62 1.24 -35.06 0.58
CA GLU A 62 2.24 -35.20 1.63
C GLU A 62 3.52 -34.39 1.35
N ASN A 63 3.91 -34.20 0.08
CA ASN A 63 5.08 -33.40 -0.27
C ASN A 63 4.80 -31.88 -0.32
N LEU A 64 3.54 -31.45 -0.37
CA LEU A 64 3.17 -30.02 -0.32
C LEU A 64 2.89 -29.53 1.12
N LEU A 65 2.55 -30.46 2.03
CA LEU A 65 2.35 -30.18 3.46
C LEU A 65 3.65 -30.15 4.29
N SER A 66 4.78 -30.61 3.74
CA SER A 66 6.10 -30.49 4.38
C SER A 66 6.59 -29.04 4.54
N GLY A 67 5.83 -28.07 4.03
CA GLY A 67 6.06 -26.64 4.22
C GLY A 67 5.37 -26.03 5.44
N THR A 68 4.95 -26.78 6.47
CA THR A 68 4.51 -26.15 7.73
C THR A 68 4.93 -26.96 8.96
N THR A 69 6.14 -26.74 9.47
CA THR A 69 6.47 -26.63 10.90
C THR A 69 7.93 -26.23 11.04
N ASN A 70 8.17 -24.96 11.37
CA ASN A 70 9.36 -24.35 11.99
C ASN A 70 9.45 -22.91 11.53
N GLY A 71 8.48 -22.14 12.01
CA GLY A 71 8.35 -20.74 11.72
C GLY A 71 7.81 -19.99 12.92
N HIS A 72 8.33 -20.28 14.12
CA HIS A 72 8.51 -19.23 15.11
C HIS A 72 9.57 -18.25 14.53
N ARG A 73 9.25 -17.61 13.41
CA ARG A 73 10.01 -16.47 12.94
C ARG A 73 9.53 -15.36 13.86
N ASN A 74 10.31 -15.11 14.91
CA ASN A 74 10.52 -13.75 15.36
C ASN A 74 10.79 -12.95 14.08
N MET A 75 9.74 -12.31 13.57
CA MET A 75 9.84 -11.45 12.41
C MET A 75 10.61 -10.23 12.91
N SER A 76 11.94 -10.33 12.86
CA SER A 76 12.82 -9.19 12.91
C SER A 76 12.29 -8.22 11.87
N SER A 77 11.90 -7.06 12.37
CA SER A 77 11.36 -5.89 11.72
C SER A 77 12.09 -5.56 10.40
N GLY A 78 11.68 -6.18 9.30
CA GLY A 78 12.06 -5.75 7.96
C GLY A 78 10.93 -4.87 7.42
N PRO A 79 11.16 -3.57 7.13
CA PRO A 79 10.08 -2.69 6.69
C PRO A 79 9.59 -3.15 5.32
N SER A 80 8.30 -3.46 5.24
CA SER A 80 7.61 -3.90 4.03
C SER A 80 7.77 -2.88 2.90
N SER A 81 7.97 -3.35 1.67
CA SER A 81 8.14 -2.49 0.48
C SER A 81 6.98 -1.48 0.29
N GLY A 82 5.76 -1.79 0.77
CA GLY A 82 4.64 -0.85 0.81
C GLY A 82 4.78 0.26 1.87
N SER A 83 5.39 -0.05 3.03
CA SER A 83 5.76 0.95 4.04
C SER A 83 6.84 1.88 3.49
N HIS A 84 7.83 1.35 2.78
CA HIS A 84 8.93 2.13 2.19
C HIS A 84 8.43 3.11 1.11
N ILE A 85 7.49 2.70 0.26
CA ILE A 85 6.88 3.59 -0.76
C ILE A 85 6.08 4.71 -0.11
N ARG A 86 5.25 4.39 0.90
CA ARG A 86 4.43 5.38 1.60
C ARG A 86 5.26 6.37 2.40
N THR A 87 6.25 5.89 3.14
CA THR A 87 7.18 6.75 3.89
C THR A 87 8.01 7.62 2.96
N HIS A 88 8.48 7.09 1.83
CA HIS A 88 9.19 7.87 0.82
C HIS A 88 8.30 8.97 0.23
N TYR A 89 7.01 8.71 -0.05
CA TYR A 89 6.09 9.73 -0.54
C TYR A 89 5.82 10.84 0.50
N VAL A 90 5.59 10.47 1.75
CA VAL A 90 5.40 11.43 2.85
C VAL A 90 6.65 12.30 3.04
N LEU A 91 7.83 11.69 3.08
CA LEU A 91 9.10 12.42 3.19
C LEU A 91 9.30 13.37 1.99
N LEU A 92 9.02 12.91 0.77
CA LEU A 92 9.12 13.74 -0.44
C LEU A 92 8.22 14.98 -0.38
N VAL A 93 6.99 14.86 0.14
CA VAL A 93 6.08 15.99 0.32
C VAL A 93 6.62 16.95 1.39
N PHE A 94 7.00 16.42 2.57
CA PHE A 94 7.54 17.24 3.66
C PHE A 94 8.88 17.90 3.36
N VAL A 95 9.68 17.37 2.43
CA VAL A 95 10.95 18.00 2.00
C VAL A 95 10.72 18.98 0.87
N LYS A 96 9.92 18.61 -0.15
CA LYS A 96 9.70 19.49 -1.32
C LYS A 96 8.89 20.72 -0.98
N VAL A 97 7.88 20.63 -0.12
CA VAL A 97 7.01 21.78 0.20
C VAL A 97 7.80 22.91 0.89
N PRO A 98 8.59 22.68 1.95
CA PRO A 98 9.44 23.71 2.55
C PRO A 98 10.48 24.28 1.58
N ILE A 99 11.10 23.44 0.74
CA ILE A 99 12.06 23.91 -0.26
C ILE A 99 11.40 24.88 -1.25
N LEU A 100 10.21 24.54 -1.75
CA LEU A 100 9.47 25.43 -2.66
C LEU A 100 9.08 26.74 -1.98
N LEU A 101 8.64 26.70 -0.71
CA LEU A 101 8.31 27.91 0.04
C LEU A 101 9.54 28.81 0.26
N ILE A 102 10.71 28.23 0.57
CA ILE A 102 11.96 28.98 0.72
C ILE A 102 12.39 29.60 -0.60
N LEU A 103 12.28 28.88 -1.73
CA LEU A 103 12.62 29.40 -3.04
C LEU A 103 11.71 30.55 -3.46
N VAL A 104 10.39 30.40 -3.27
CA VAL A 104 9.43 31.49 -3.52
C VAL A 104 9.72 32.68 -2.63
N GLY A 105 10.04 32.44 -1.35
CA GLY A 105 10.54 33.46 -0.44
C GLY A 105 11.75 34.18 -1.02
N ALA A 106 12.85 33.47 -1.31
CA ALA A 106 14.07 34.06 -1.86
C ALA A 106 13.82 34.87 -3.15
N VAL A 107 12.96 34.39 -4.06
CA VAL A 107 12.59 35.11 -5.28
C VAL A 107 11.84 36.41 -4.96
N LEU A 108 10.91 36.39 -4.01
CA LEU A 108 10.19 37.58 -3.57
C LEU A 108 11.12 38.58 -2.84
N TRP A 109 12.10 38.08 -2.09
CA TRP A 109 13.10 38.92 -1.42
C TRP A 109 14.08 39.56 -2.41
N LEU A 110 14.49 38.83 -3.45
CA LEU A 110 15.34 39.38 -4.52
C LEU A 110 14.56 40.31 -5.45
N LYS A 111 13.22 40.22 -5.44
CA LYS A 111 12.31 41.18 -6.05
C LYS A 111 12.14 42.40 -5.13
N GLU A 112 13.25 42.99 -4.70
CA GLU A 112 13.22 44.35 -4.18
C GLU A 112 12.74 45.28 -5.31
N PRO A 113 11.72 46.12 -5.09
CA PRO A 113 11.40 47.19 -6.03
C PRO A 113 12.59 48.16 -6.06
N PRO A 114 12.97 48.72 -7.23
CA PRO A 114 13.99 49.75 -7.27
C PRO A 114 13.57 50.88 -6.32
N SER A 115 14.37 51.13 -5.29
CA SER A 115 14.22 52.29 -4.43
C SER A 115 14.41 53.53 -5.29
N ASP A 116 13.30 54.11 -5.76
CA ASP A 116 13.31 55.35 -6.51
C ASP A 116 13.81 56.48 -5.58
N PRO A 117 14.97 57.11 -5.83
CA PRO A 117 15.54 58.12 -4.92
C PRO A 117 14.72 59.42 -4.86
N GLN A 118 13.72 59.62 -5.74
CA GLN A 118 13.05 60.92 -5.86
C GLN A 118 11.93 61.20 -4.85
N ARG A 119 11.55 60.27 -3.97
CA ARG A 119 10.50 60.56 -2.96
C ARG A 119 11.02 61.17 -1.66
N ALA A 120 12.33 61.26 -1.46
CA ALA A 120 12.94 61.80 -0.23
C ALA A 120 13.19 63.33 -0.26
N LEU A 121 13.06 63.99 -1.42
CA LEU A 121 13.26 65.44 -1.57
C LEU A 121 11.96 66.26 -1.49
N GLY A 122 10.80 65.60 -1.31
CA GLY A 122 9.50 66.27 -1.25
C GLY A 122 8.97 66.60 0.15
N THR A 123 9.65 66.18 1.22
CA THR A 123 9.21 66.38 2.61
C THR A 123 10.11 67.31 3.42
N ALA A 124 11.04 68.04 2.76
CA ALA A 124 11.91 69.01 3.41
C ALA A 124 11.51 70.49 3.17
N TYR A 125 10.35 70.74 2.52
CA TYR A 125 9.89 72.09 2.18
C TYR A 125 8.38 72.32 2.40
N LEU A 126 7.81 71.78 3.49
CA LEU A 126 6.58 72.27 4.10
C LEU A 126 6.66 72.15 5.63
#